data_AF-A0A1J3DBF5-F1
#
_entry.id   AF-A0A1J3DBF5-F1
#
_cell.length_a   1.000
_cell.length_b   1.000
_cell.length_c   1.000
_cell.angle_alpha   90.00
_cell.angle_beta   90.00
_cell.angle_gamma   90.00
#
_symmetry.space_group_name_H-M   'P 1'
#
loop_
_entity.id
_entity.type
_entity.pdbx_description
1 polymer ?
#
loop_
_entity_poly.entity_id
_entity_poly.type
_entity_poly.pdbx_seq_one_letter_code
_entity_poly.pdbx_strand_id
1 'polypeptide(L)'
;SSSEEEEEEEDNYPVSESEEEEKPVKNGGKIELEKNKAKGKAPITVKLKKVCKVCKQPGHEAGFKGATYIDCPMKPCFLCKMPGHTTMSCPHRVVTGHGTLPTSHRNTKNPIDFVFKRQLQPRIPPIKPKYVIPDQVHCAVIRYHSRRVTCLEFHPTRNNILLSGDKKGQIGVWDFAKVYEKSVYGNIHFVQVNNMRCSPTNDDMVYSAASDGTVGYTDLETGTSSTLMNLNPDGWQGRES
;
A
#
# COMPACT_ATOMS: atom_id res chain seq x y z
N SER A 1 -29.23 -32.11 -46.17
CA SER A 1 -28.79 -33.15 -45.23
C SER A 1 -27.29 -33.27 -45.35
N SER A 2 -26.47 -33.17 -44.33
CA SER A 2 -26.72 -33.22 -42.89
C SER A 2 -25.78 -32.23 -42.21
N SER A 3 -26.33 -31.52 -41.25
CA SER A 3 -25.68 -30.70 -40.23
C SER A 3 -25.09 -31.60 -39.16
N GLU A 4 -23.83 -31.43 -38.81
CA GLU A 4 -23.27 -31.96 -37.56
C GLU A 4 -22.47 -30.83 -36.90
N GLU A 5 -23.08 -30.33 -35.83
CA GLU A 5 -22.58 -29.36 -34.87
C GLU A 5 -21.76 -30.16 -33.85
N GLU A 6 -20.52 -29.77 -33.59
CA GLU A 6 -19.74 -30.32 -32.47
C GLU A 6 -19.62 -29.26 -31.37
N GLU A 7 -20.10 -29.67 -30.20
CA GLU A 7 -20.31 -28.91 -28.98
C GLU A 7 -18.98 -28.54 -28.30
N GLU A 8 -18.88 -27.30 -27.81
CA GLU A 8 -17.75 -26.81 -27.02
C GLU A 8 -17.93 -27.23 -25.54
N GLU A 9 -17.00 -28.02 -24.99
CA GLU A 9 -16.96 -28.32 -23.55
C GLU A 9 -16.44 -27.10 -22.74
N GLU A 10 -17.28 -26.61 -21.82
CA GLU A 10 -16.94 -25.63 -20.79
C GLU A 10 -16.24 -26.32 -19.60
N ASP A 11 -14.94 -26.07 -19.43
CA ASP A 11 -14.20 -26.46 -18.23
C ASP A 11 -14.57 -25.56 -17.02
N ASN A 12 -15.41 -26.10 -16.15
CA ASN A 12 -15.88 -25.51 -14.90
C ASN A 12 -14.85 -25.71 -13.78
N TYR A 13 -14.20 -24.63 -13.32
CA TYR A 13 -13.28 -24.63 -12.18
C TYR A 13 -14.06 -24.50 -10.86
N PRO A 14 -13.91 -25.41 -9.87
CA PRO A 14 -14.55 -25.26 -8.57
C PRO A 14 -13.78 -24.25 -7.71
N VAL A 15 -14.46 -23.16 -7.35
CA VAL A 15 -14.05 -22.20 -6.32
C VAL A 15 -14.36 -22.80 -4.95
N SER A 16 -13.33 -22.97 -4.12
CA SER A 16 -13.46 -23.34 -2.72
C SER A 16 -13.80 -22.10 -1.88
N GLU A 17 -15.05 -21.99 -1.44
CA GLU A 17 -15.47 -21.04 -0.40
C GLU A 17 -15.38 -21.73 0.96
N SER A 18 -14.56 -21.18 1.85
CA SER A 18 -14.47 -21.53 3.26
C SER A 18 -15.22 -20.48 4.08
N GLU A 19 -16.40 -20.83 4.59
CA GLU A 19 -17.13 -20.06 5.59
C GLU A 19 -17.03 -20.79 6.95
N GLU A 20 -16.27 -20.21 7.88
CA GLU A 20 -16.25 -20.62 9.29
C GLU A 20 -17.21 -19.72 10.09
N GLU A 21 -18.29 -20.30 10.61
CA GLU A 21 -19.18 -19.67 11.59
C GLU A 21 -18.62 -19.86 13.02
N GLU A 22 -18.20 -18.77 13.68
CA GLU A 22 -17.91 -18.76 15.13
C GLU A 22 -19.15 -18.37 15.97
N LYS A 23 -19.46 -19.19 16.99
CA LYS A 23 -20.48 -18.96 18.03
C LYS A 23 -19.86 -18.57 19.38
N PRO A 24 -20.63 -17.93 20.29
CA PRO A 24 -20.07 -17.04 21.30
C PRO A 24 -19.62 -17.67 22.63
N VAL A 25 -18.71 -16.93 23.26
CA VAL A 25 -17.99 -17.10 24.52
C VAL A 25 -18.90 -17.24 25.77
N LYS A 26 -18.57 -18.21 26.64
CA LYS A 26 -18.97 -18.24 28.06
C LYS A 26 -17.72 -18.12 28.94
N ASN A 27 -17.72 -17.20 29.91
CA ASN A 27 -17.33 -17.44 31.31
C ASN A 27 -17.25 -16.11 32.10
N GLY A 28 -18.20 -15.92 33.02
CA GLY A 28 -18.12 -14.92 34.09
C GLY A 28 -18.20 -15.60 35.44
N GLY A 29 -17.08 -15.65 36.18
CA GLY A 29 -17.01 -16.11 37.56
C GLY A 29 -17.05 -14.93 38.53
N LYS A 30 -18.02 -14.92 39.45
CA LYS A 30 -18.06 -14.06 40.65
C LYS A 30 -17.35 -14.77 41.80
N ILE A 31 -16.50 -14.05 42.53
CA ILE A 31 -15.99 -14.43 43.86
C ILE A 31 -16.33 -13.29 44.81
N GLU A 32 -17.17 -13.54 45.81
CA GLU A 32 -17.42 -12.66 46.95
C GLU A 32 -16.72 -13.24 48.19
N LEU A 33 -16.00 -12.40 48.94
CA LEU A 33 -15.34 -12.71 50.20
C LEU A 33 -15.80 -11.70 51.25
N GLU A 34 -16.41 -12.21 52.32
CA GLU A 34 -17.00 -11.46 53.43
C GLU A 34 -15.95 -10.88 54.41
N LYS A 35 -16.29 -9.75 55.04
CA LYS A 35 -15.47 -9.00 55.99
C LYS A 35 -15.88 -9.28 57.43
N ASN A 36 -14.91 -9.53 58.31
CA ASN A 36 -15.09 -9.50 59.77
C ASN A 36 -14.48 -8.23 60.40
N LYS A 37 -15.24 -7.58 61.30
CA LYS A 37 -14.90 -6.36 62.05
C LYS A 37 -14.22 -6.68 63.38
N ALA A 38 -13.21 -5.89 63.77
CA ALA A 38 -12.73 -5.80 65.16
C ALA A 38 -12.45 -4.33 65.58
N LYS A 39 -12.75 -4.02 66.84
CA LYS A 39 -12.84 -2.68 67.46
C LYS A 39 -11.47 -2.13 67.92
N GLY A 40 -11.28 -0.81 67.85
CA GLY A 40 -9.99 -0.12 68.01
C GLY A 40 -9.65 0.44 69.40
N LYS A 41 -8.41 0.96 69.52
CA LYS A 41 -7.92 1.82 70.61
C LYS A 41 -7.54 3.21 70.04
N ALA A 42 -7.78 4.28 70.79
CA ALA A 42 -7.65 5.68 70.31
C ALA A 42 -6.17 6.13 70.15
N PRO A 43 -5.81 6.87 69.07
CA PRO A 43 -4.43 7.23 68.79
C PRO A 43 -3.96 8.53 69.49
N ILE A 44 -2.69 8.54 69.89
CA ILE A 44 -1.96 9.67 70.48
C ILE A 44 -1.78 10.78 69.43
N THR A 45 -2.16 12.02 69.74
CA THR A 45 -2.04 13.17 68.83
C THR A 45 -0.72 13.92 69.05
N VAL A 46 0.27 13.68 68.19
CA VAL A 46 1.55 14.42 68.19
C VAL A 46 1.42 15.63 67.25
N LYS A 47 1.44 16.85 67.80
CA LYS A 47 1.44 18.10 67.01
C LYS A 47 2.84 18.38 66.47
N LEU A 48 3.15 17.85 65.28
CA LEU A 48 4.40 18.18 64.58
C LEU A 48 4.36 19.63 64.07
N LYS A 49 5.44 20.39 64.30
CA LYS A 49 5.59 21.75 63.75
C LYS A 49 5.67 21.66 62.21
N LYS A 50 4.84 22.44 61.50
CA LYS A 50 4.84 22.49 60.04
C LYS A 50 6.10 23.19 59.54
N VAL A 51 7.12 22.40 59.20
CA VAL A 51 8.34 22.85 58.52
C VAL A 51 8.28 22.49 57.05
N CYS A 52 8.97 23.24 56.20
CA CYS A 52 9.05 22.91 54.79
C CYS A 52 9.72 21.53 54.60
N LYS A 53 9.07 20.62 53.85
CA LYS A 53 9.60 19.27 53.58
C LYS A 53 10.91 19.28 52.79
N VAL A 54 11.20 20.37 52.08
CA VAL A 54 12.31 20.46 51.11
C VAL A 54 13.57 21.12 51.70
N CYS A 55 13.44 22.18 52.50
CA CYS A 55 14.57 22.88 53.13
C CYS A 55 14.58 22.79 54.66
N LYS A 56 13.59 22.16 55.28
CA LYS A 56 13.42 21.99 56.74
C LYS A 56 13.30 23.30 57.55
N GLN A 57 13.26 24.47 56.90
CA GLN A 57 13.06 25.74 57.58
C GLN A 57 11.58 26.04 57.85
N PRO A 58 11.27 26.75 58.95
CA PRO A 58 9.93 27.24 59.25
C PRO A 58 9.56 28.45 58.38
N GLY A 59 8.27 28.66 58.11
CA GLY A 59 7.76 29.87 57.45
C GLY A 59 7.23 29.70 56.02
N HIS A 60 7.37 28.53 55.39
CA HIS A 60 6.70 28.20 54.12
C HIS A 60 6.43 26.69 53.99
N GLU A 61 5.57 26.33 53.05
CA GLU A 61 5.23 24.93 52.74
C GLU A 61 5.51 24.66 51.27
N ALA A 62 6.48 23.79 50.98
CA ALA A 62 6.78 23.33 49.64
C ALA A 62 6.22 21.91 49.42
N GLY A 63 5.55 21.71 48.29
CA GLY A 63 4.86 20.46 47.95
C GLY A 63 3.61 20.68 47.10
N PHE A 64 2.96 19.58 46.72
CA PHE A 64 1.69 19.63 46.00
C PHE A 64 0.55 20.05 46.92
N LYS A 65 -0.14 21.14 46.56
CA LYS A 65 -1.46 21.51 47.09
C LYS A 65 -2.47 21.38 45.96
N GLY A 66 -3.23 20.29 45.97
CA GLY A 66 -4.10 19.92 44.84
C GLY A 66 -3.29 19.65 43.57
N ALA A 67 -3.72 20.23 42.45
CA ALA A 67 -3.02 20.11 41.16
C ALA A 67 -1.81 21.06 41.01
N THR A 68 -1.58 21.96 41.97
CA THR A 68 -0.52 22.96 41.91
C THR A 68 0.66 22.59 42.79
N TYR A 69 1.88 22.60 42.23
CA TYR A 69 3.11 22.43 42.98
C TYR A 69 3.63 23.77 43.47
N ILE A 70 3.91 23.88 44.78
CA ILE A 70 4.49 25.08 45.39
C ILE A 70 5.97 24.84 45.66
N ASP A 71 6.82 25.66 45.07
CA ASP A 71 8.27 25.57 45.24
C ASP A 71 8.76 26.14 46.58
N CYS A 72 9.91 25.63 47.01
CA CYS A 72 10.66 26.19 48.12
C CYS A 72 11.47 27.42 47.65
N PRO A 73 11.28 28.61 48.25
CA PRO A 73 12.04 29.83 47.88
C PRO A 73 13.52 29.75 48.25
N MET A 74 13.89 28.82 49.15
CA MET A 74 15.27 28.60 49.59
C MET A 74 16.02 27.58 48.73
N LYS A 75 15.40 27.06 47.66
CA LYS A 75 16.05 26.18 46.69
C LYS A 75 16.08 26.85 45.32
N PRO A 76 17.04 26.47 44.46
CA PRO A 76 17.06 26.93 43.08
C PRO A 76 15.76 26.56 42.37
N CYS A 77 15.35 27.42 41.44
CA CYS A 77 14.18 27.21 40.59
C CYS A 77 14.20 25.82 39.95
N PHE A 78 13.08 25.10 39.99
CA PHE A 78 13.04 23.74 39.46
C PHE A 78 13.28 23.68 37.94
N LEU A 79 12.85 24.71 37.18
CA LEU A 79 13.00 24.76 35.73
C LEU A 79 14.44 25.06 35.28
N CYS A 80 15.06 26.12 35.81
CA CYS A 80 16.34 26.62 35.30
C CYS A 80 17.53 26.39 36.26
N LYS A 81 17.28 25.84 37.45
CA LYS A 81 18.28 25.56 38.49
C LYS A 81 19.03 26.79 39.04
N MET A 82 18.59 28.02 38.76
CA MET A 82 19.16 29.24 39.34
C MET A 82 18.49 29.62 40.69
N PRO A 83 19.25 30.13 41.68
CA PRO A 83 18.70 30.61 42.95
C PRO A 83 17.94 31.94 42.78
N GLY A 84 17.04 32.26 43.71
CA GLY A 84 16.41 33.59 43.82
C GLY A 84 15.01 33.75 43.20
N HIS A 85 14.44 32.71 42.58
CA HIS A 85 13.06 32.74 42.06
C HIS A 85 12.42 31.34 42.07
N THR A 86 11.08 31.27 41.97
CA THR A 86 10.33 30.00 41.89
C THR A 86 9.99 29.66 40.45
N THR A 87 9.48 28.46 40.18
CA THR A 87 9.02 28.10 38.83
C THR A 87 7.97 29.05 38.28
N MET A 88 7.17 29.68 39.16
CA MET A 88 6.11 30.62 38.79
C MET A 88 6.64 31.93 38.22
N SER A 89 7.81 32.38 38.68
CA SER A 89 8.49 33.62 38.26
C SER A 89 9.73 33.37 37.40
N CYS A 90 9.92 32.14 36.90
CA CYS A 90 11.05 31.79 36.06
C CYS A 90 10.92 32.39 34.65
N PRO A 91 11.97 33.05 34.11
CA PRO A 91 11.99 33.53 32.72
C PRO A 91 11.77 32.42 31.68
N HIS A 92 12.14 31.18 32.01
CA HIS A 92 11.94 30.00 31.17
C HIS A 92 10.58 29.32 31.38
N ARG A 93 9.71 29.88 32.22
CA ARG A 93 8.37 29.33 32.46
C ARG A 93 7.48 29.64 31.26
N VAL A 94 7.19 28.62 30.46
CA VAL A 94 6.19 28.71 29.39
C VAL A 94 4.81 28.60 30.02
N VAL A 95 4.13 29.75 30.20
CA VAL A 95 2.77 29.80 30.75
C VAL A 95 1.80 29.29 29.69
N THR A 96 1.13 28.17 29.94
CA THR A 96 0.11 27.60 29.04
C THR A 96 -1.12 28.51 28.81
N GLY A 97 -1.24 29.62 29.55
CA GLY A 97 -2.32 30.61 29.44
C GLY A 97 -2.01 31.85 28.58
N HIS A 98 -0.74 32.09 28.20
CA HIS A 98 -0.46 33.10 27.16
C HIS A 98 -0.48 32.39 25.84
N GLY A 99 -1.54 32.64 25.06
CA GLY A 99 -1.84 32.00 23.79
C GLY A 99 -0.64 31.94 22.86
N THR A 100 0.11 30.86 22.94
CA THR A 100 0.76 30.29 21.78
C THR A 100 -0.38 29.79 20.91
N LEU A 101 -0.95 30.68 20.08
CA LEU A 101 -1.71 30.22 18.95
C LEU A 101 -0.76 29.28 18.20
N PRO A 102 -1.06 27.98 18.08
CA PRO A 102 -0.24 27.11 17.27
C PRO A 102 -0.15 27.78 15.91
N THR A 103 1.08 28.01 15.45
CA THR A 103 1.36 28.58 14.13
C THR A 103 0.37 27.98 13.14
N SER A 104 -0.32 28.84 12.37
CA SER A 104 -1.31 28.41 11.38
C SER A 104 -0.69 27.34 10.49
N HIS A 105 -0.90 26.08 10.85
CA HIS A 105 -0.57 24.96 9.98
C HIS A 105 -1.59 25.04 8.86
N ARG A 106 -1.22 25.75 7.79
CA ARG A 106 -2.02 26.00 6.60
C ARG A 106 -2.47 24.71 5.89
N ASN A 107 -2.05 23.55 6.34
CA ASN A 107 -2.40 22.29 5.70
C ASN A 107 -2.35 21.12 6.69
N THR A 108 -3.51 20.66 7.16
CA THR A 108 -3.63 19.36 7.84
C THR A 108 -3.57 18.27 6.78
N LYS A 109 -2.37 17.76 6.49
CA LYS A 109 -2.21 16.62 5.56
C LYS A 109 -2.85 15.33 6.09
N ASN A 110 -3.12 15.26 7.39
CA ASN A 110 -3.75 14.13 8.04
C ASN A 110 -5.29 14.28 8.00
N PRO A 111 -6.03 13.33 7.38
CA PRO A 111 -7.48 13.40 7.28
C PRO A 111 -8.19 13.36 8.64
N ILE A 112 -7.63 12.66 9.63
CA ILE A 112 -8.19 12.59 10.98
C ILE A 112 -8.11 13.96 11.67
N ASP A 113 -6.95 14.62 11.63
CA ASP A 113 -6.77 15.97 12.21
C ASP A 113 -7.66 17.01 11.52
N PHE A 114 -7.89 16.88 10.22
CA PHE A 114 -8.80 17.76 9.48
C PHE A 114 -10.25 17.62 9.98
N VAL A 115 -10.74 16.38 10.15
CA VAL A 115 -12.10 16.13 10.64
C VAL A 115 -12.28 16.70 12.05
N PHE A 116 -11.34 16.45 12.95
CA PHE A 116 -11.38 17.01 14.31
C PHE A 116 -11.35 18.53 14.31
N LYS A 117 -10.50 19.16 13.50
CA LYS A 117 -10.47 20.63 13.42
C LYS A 117 -11.76 21.19 12.79
N ARG A 118 -12.37 20.50 11.82
CA ARG A 118 -13.62 20.94 11.17
C ARG A 118 -14.79 21.00 12.15
N GLN A 119 -14.81 20.12 13.15
CA GLN A 119 -15.83 20.15 14.21
C GLN A 119 -15.74 21.42 15.07
N LEU A 120 -14.53 21.98 15.23
CA LEU A 120 -14.28 23.14 16.07
C LEU A 120 -14.25 24.47 15.28
N GLN A 121 -14.00 24.41 13.97
CA GLN A 121 -13.89 25.59 13.11
C GLN A 121 -14.66 25.39 11.80
N PRO A 122 -15.70 26.21 11.53
CA PRO A 122 -16.54 26.04 10.33
C PRO A 122 -15.87 26.47 9.02
N ARG A 123 -14.71 27.13 9.05
CA ARG A 123 -14.02 27.66 7.85
C ARG A 123 -12.58 27.17 7.73
N ILE A 124 -12.40 25.86 7.61
CA ILE A 124 -11.10 25.27 7.29
C ILE A 124 -11.02 25.03 5.78
N PRO A 125 -9.93 25.47 5.11
CA PRO A 125 -9.74 25.16 3.70
C PRO A 125 -9.68 23.64 3.49
N PRO A 126 -10.35 23.10 2.47
CA PRO A 126 -10.35 21.66 2.22
C PRO A 126 -8.93 21.15 1.99
N ILE A 127 -8.67 19.91 2.42
CA ILE A 127 -7.42 19.22 2.07
C ILE A 127 -7.38 19.15 0.55
N LYS A 128 -6.40 19.82 -0.06
CA LYS A 128 -6.12 19.63 -1.48
C LYS A 128 -5.63 18.18 -1.61
N PRO A 129 -6.33 17.31 -2.36
CA PRO A 129 -5.77 15.99 -2.65
C PRO A 129 -4.41 16.19 -3.29
N LYS A 130 -3.50 15.25 -3.05
CA LYS A 130 -2.23 15.20 -3.78
C LYS A 130 -2.60 15.25 -5.26
N TYR A 131 -2.01 16.16 -6.02
CA TYR A 131 -2.28 16.32 -7.45
C TYR A 131 -2.20 14.94 -8.11
N VAL A 132 -3.36 14.38 -8.45
CA VAL A 132 -3.47 13.17 -9.25
C VAL A 132 -3.35 13.68 -10.67
N ILE A 133 -2.29 13.29 -11.36
CA ILE A 133 -2.16 13.59 -12.79
C ILE A 133 -3.40 12.96 -13.43
N PRO A 134 -4.34 13.73 -14.00
CA PRO A 134 -5.40 13.15 -14.79
C PRO A 134 -4.73 12.34 -15.90
N ASP A 135 -5.18 11.10 -16.12
CA ASP A 135 -4.71 10.19 -17.19
C ASP A 135 -3.59 9.20 -16.84
N GLN A 136 -3.25 9.00 -15.55
CA GLN A 136 -2.38 7.87 -15.19
C GLN A 136 -3.18 6.55 -15.20
N VAL A 137 -3.22 5.89 -16.35
CA VAL A 137 -3.81 4.55 -16.51
C VAL A 137 -2.91 3.53 -15.82
N HIS A 138 -3.40 2.89 -14.74
CA HIS A 138 -2.63 1.90 -13.98
C HIS A 138 -2.62 0.51 -14.65
N CYS A 139 -3.69 0.16 -15.38
CA CYS A 139 -3.79 -1.06 -16.15
C CYS A 139 -4.77 -0.89 -17.31
N ALA A 140 -4.54 -1.63 -18.39
CA ALA A 140 -5.44 -1.70 -19.53
C ALA A 140 -5.61 -3.17 -19.95
N VAL A 141 -6.80 -3.53 -20.42
CA VAL A 141 -7.09 -4.86 -20.97
C VAL A 141 -7.23 -4.73 -22.47
N ILE A 142 -6.38 -5.42 -23.22
CA ILE A 142 -6.29 -5.28 -24.67
C ILE A 142 -6.63 -6.61 -25.33
N ARG A 143 -7.64 -6.58 -26.22
CA ARG A 143 -8.12 -7.76 -26.94
C ARG A 143 -7.61 -7.77 -28.39
N TYR A 144 -6.33 -8.10 -28.57
CA TYR A 144 -5.71 -8.18 -29.90
C TYR A 144 -5.88 -9.55 -30.55
N HIS A 145 -5.58 -10.60 -29.81
CA HIS A 145 -5.51 -11.97 -30.32
C HIS A 145 -6.84 -12.70 -30.24
N SER A 146 -7.02 -13.69 -31.12
CA SER A 146 -8.22 -14.52 -31.16
C SER A 146 -8.11 -15.76 -30.26
N ARG A 147 -6.90 -16.16 -29.89
CA ARG A 147 -6.63 -17.23 -28.93
C ARG A 147 -5.72 -16.72 -27.81
N ARG A 148 -5.34 -17.62 -26.91
CA ARG A 148 -4.52 -17.30 -25.74
C ARG A 148 -3.13 -16.84 -26.17
N VAL A 149 -2.67 -15.75 -25.57
CA VAL A 149 -1.30 -15.27 -25.71
C VAL A 149 -0.36 -16.29 -25.08
N THR A 150 0.67 -16.69 -25.82
CA THR A 150 1.65 -17.70 -25.41
C THR A 150 3.00 -17.08 -25.05
N CYS A 151 3.35 -15.94 -25.67
CA CYS A 151 4.60 -15.23 -25.42
C CYS A 151 4.42 -13.72 -25.55
N LEU A 152 5.26 -12.96 -24.83
CA LEU A 152 5.31 -11.51 -24.84
C LEU A 152 6.78 -11.07 -24.84
N GLU A 153 7.12 -10.04 -25.62
CA GLU A 153 8.48 -9.50 -25.70
C GLU A 153 8.42 -7.99 -25.87
N PHE A 154 9.16 -7.25 -25.02
CA PHE A 154 9.31 -5.81 -25.19
C PHE A 154 10.37 -5.51 -26.23
N HIS A 155 10.11 -4.49 -27.04
CA HIS A 155 11.10 -4.02 -27.99
C HIS A 155 12.30 -3.40 -27.25
N PRO A 156 13.56 -3.71 -27.61
CA PRO A 156 14.75 -3.30 -26.86
C PRO A 156 15.01 -1.79 -26.85
N THR A 157 14.78 -1.10 -27.97
CA THR A 157 15.00 0.35 -28.10
C THR A 157 13.71 1.17 -27.96
N ARG A 158 12.60 0.68 -28.52
CA ARG A 158 11.27 1.31 -28.51
C ARG A 158 10.45 0.85 -27.32
N ASN A 159 10.60 1.50 -26.17
CA ASN A 159 9.88 1.15 -24.95
C ASN A 159 8.36 1.16 -25.11
N ASN A 160 7.81 1.90 -26.08
CA ASN A 160 6.38 1.99 -26.40
C ASN A 160 5.79 0.76 -27.09
N ILE A 161 6.62 -0.16 -27.55
CA ILE A 161 6.20 -1.30 -28.35
C ILE A 161 6.32 -2.59 -27.55
N LEU A 162 5.22 -3.35 -27.54
CA LEU A 162 5.14 -4.70 -27.01
C LEU A 162 4.72 -5.66 -28.12
N LEU A 163 5.44 -6.76 -28.23
CA LEU A 163 5.12 -7.85 -29.13
C LEU A 163 4.41 -8.96 -28.35
N SER A 164 3.43 -9.57 -28.99
CA SER A 164 2.59 -10.61 -28.39
C SER A 164 2.35 -11.74 -29.40
N GLY A 165 2.59 -12.99 -29.00
CA GLY A 165 2.38 -14.17 -29.85
C GLY A 165 1.16 -14.97 -29.40
N ASP A 166 0.42 -15.53 -30.37
CA ASP A 166 -0.80 -16.30 -30.14
C ASP A 166 -0.60 -17.82 -30.34
N LYS A 167 -1.47 -18.63 -29.74
CA LYS A 167 -1.62 -20.07 -30.00
C LYS A 167 -1.89 -20.40 -31.46
N LYS A 168 -2.46 -19.47 -32.23
CA LYS A 168 -2.70 -19.62 -33.68
C LYS A 168 -1.51 -19.23 -34.58
N GLY A 169 -0.36 -18.87 -34.00
CA GLY A 169 0.79 -18.45 -34.80
C GLY A 169 0.73 -17.00 -35.28
N GLN A 170 -0.15 -16.18 -34.70
CA GLN A 170 -0.26 -14.75 -34.99
C GLN A 170 0.70 -13.96 -34.10
N ILE A 171 1.25 -12.86 -34.63
CA ILE A 171 2.06 -11.90 -33.87
C ILE A 171 1.36 -10.55 -33.88
N GLY A 172 1.10 -10.03 -32.69
CA GLY A 172 0.48 -8.73 -32.47
C GLY A 172 1.52 -7.74 -32.00
N VAL A 173 1.54 -6.57 -32.63
CA VAL A 173 2.38 -5.43 -32.26
C VAL A 173 1.49 -4.39 -31.61
N TRP A 174 1.76 -4.10 -30.34
CA TRP A 174 1.06 -3.10 -29.57
C TRP A 174 1.96 -1.87 -29.36
N ASP A 175 1.52 -0.73 -29.87
CA ASP A 175 2.10 0.58 -29.55
C ASP A 175 1.22 1.27 -28.50
N PHE A 176 1.73 1.43 -27.29
CA PHE A 176 0.98 2.08 -26.22
C PHE A 176 0.96 3.61 -26.29
N ALA A 177 1.77 4.22 -27.17
CA ALA A 177 1.60 5.63 -27.52
C ALA A 177 0.40 5.85 -28.46
N LYS A 178 0.04 4.83 -29.25
CA LYS A 178 -1.04 4.85 -30.24
C LYS A 178 -2.08 3.76 -29.97
N VAL A 179 -2.74 3.86 -28.82
CA VAL A 179 -3.69 2.84 -28.31
C VAL A 179 -4.84 2.50 -29.30
N TYR A 180 -5.14 3.40 -30.25
CA TYR A 180 -6.20 3.22 -31.24
C TYR A 180 -5.79 2.37 -32.46
N GLU A 181 -4.49 2.15 -32.70
CA GLU A 181 -4.00 1.31 -33.80
C GLU A 181 -3.93 -0.15 -33.34
N LYS A 182 -4.31 -1.09 -34.21
CA LYS A 182 -4.18 -2.53 -33.97
C LYS A 182 -3.39 -3.15 -35.10
N SER A 183 -2.18 -3.59 -34.80
CA SER A 183 -1.30 -4.25 -35.76
C SER A 183 -1.20 -5.73 -35.39
N VAL A 184 -1.88 -6.59 -36.13
CA VAL A 184 -1.78 -8.05 -35.97
C VAL A 184 -1.38 -8.65 -37.30
N TYR A 185 -0.22 -9.30 -37.30
CA TYR A 185 0.33 -10.03 -38.42
C TYR A 185 -0.11 -11.49 -38.31
N GLY A 186 -0.93 -11.90 -39.27
CA GLY A 186 -1.37 -13.29 -39.42
C GLY A 186 -0.47 -14.07 -40.37
N ASN A 187 -0.65 -15.40 -40.39
CA ASN A 187 0.02 -16.32 -41.32
C ASN A 187 1.56 -16.40 -41.17
N ILE A 188 2.09 -16.18 -39.97
CA ILE A 188 3.52 -16.27 -39.69
C ILE A 188 3.92 -17.71 -39.39
N HIS A 189 3.19 -18.32 -38.45
CA HIS A 189 3.31 -19.73 -38.12
C HIS A 189 1.95 -20.42 -38.22
N PHE A 190 1.95 -21.73 -38.47
CA PHE A 190 0.72 -22.51 -38.55
C PHE A 190 0.19 -22.92 -37.17
N VAL A 191 1.08 -22.98 -36.18
CA VAL A 191 0.81 -23.43 -34.82
C VAL A 191 1.28 -22.36 -33.82
N GLN A 192 1.11 -22.61 -32.52
CA GLN A 192 1.46 -21.69 -31.44
C GLN A 192 2.90 -21.18 -31.53
N VAL A 193 3.06 -19.88 -31.30
CA VAL A 193 4.37 -19.26 -31.12
C VAL A 193 4.84 -19.53 -29.70
N ASN A 194 5.96 -20.23 -29.55
CA ASN A 194 6.51 -20.56 -28.23
C ASN A 194 7.34 -19.41 -27.66
N ASN A 195 8.18 -18.79 -28.51
CA ASN A 195 9.08 -17.73 -28.10
C ASN A 195 9.27 -16.72 -29.23
N MET A 196 9.55 -15.47 -28.86
CA MET A 196 9.91 -14.39 -29.77
C MET A 196 11.10 -13.62 -29.22
N ARG A 197 11.97 -13.11 -30.09
CA ARG A 197 13.09 -12.24 -29.74
C ARG A 197 13.30 -11.19 -30.82
N CYS A 198 13.43 -9.93 -30.39
CA CYS A 198 13.89 -8.87 -31.28
C CYS A 198 15.35 -9.08 -31.67
N SER A 199 15.69 -8.76 -32.91
CA SER A 199 17.07 -8.77 -33.36
C SER A 199 17.84 -7.63 -32.67
N PRO A 200 19.04 -7.88 -32.11
CA PRO A 200 19.84 -6.83 -31.49
C PRO A 200 20.51 -5.92 -32.53
N THR A 201 20.57 -6.33 -33.80
CA THR A 201 21.20 -5.58 -34.88
C THR A 201 20.21 -4.81 -35.74
N ASN A 202 18.95 -5.29 -35.81
CA ASN A 202 17.90 -4.66 -36.60
C ASN A 202 16.62 -4.55 -35.76
N ASP A 203 16.26 -3.33 -35.38
CA ASP A 203 15.10 -3.05 -34.54
C ASP A 203 13.77 -3.44 -35.19
N ASP A 204 13.69 -3.49 -36.51
CA ASP A 204 12.46 -3.86 -37.21
C ASP A 204 12.33 -5.37 -37.45
N MET A 205 13.32 -6.18 -37.04
CA MET A 205 13.26 -7.64 -37.21
C MET A 205 13.01 -8.38 -35.91
N VAL A 206 12.06 -9.31 -35.96
CA VAL A 206 11.71 -10.19 -34.84
C VAL A 206 11.82 -11.64 -35.28
N TYR A 207 12.51 -12.44 -34.49
CA TYR A 207 12.56 -13.89 -34.65
C TYR A 207 11.47 -14.54 -33.82
N SER A 208 10.78 -15.51 -34.40
CA SER A 208 9.72 -16.26 -33.75
C SER A 208 9.93 -17.76 -33.97
N ALA A 209 9.66 -18.54 -32.92
CA ALA A 209 9.78 -19.99 -32.94
C ALA A 209 8.43 -20.61 -32.60
N ALA A 210 7.98 -21.56 -33.41
CA ALA A 210 6.70 -22.24 -33.25
C ALA A 210 6.85 -23.73 -32.91
N SER A 211 5.76 -24.33 -32.40
CA SER A 211 5.74 -25.77 -32.06
C SER A 211 5.71 -26.70 -33.27
N ASP A 212 5.46 -26.18 -34.47
CA ASP A 212 5.54 -26.95 -35.72
C ASP A 212 7.00 -27.29 -36.11
N GLY A 213 7.99 -26.77 -35.38
CA GLY A 213 9.41 -26.94 -35.68
C GLY A 213 9.94 -25.87 -36.62
N THR A 214 9.13 -24.85 -36.96
CA THR A 214 9.56 -23.73 -37.77
C THR A 214 10.07 -22.57 -36.92
N VAL A 215 11.14 -21.96 -37.40
CA VAL A 215 11.67 -20.69 -36.90
C VAL A 215 11.65 -19.71 -38.07
N GLY A 216 11.09 -18.55 -37.84
CA GLY A 216 10.95 -17.49 -38.84
C GLY A 216 11.47 -16.16 -38.33
N TYR A 217 11.55 -15.20 -39.24
CA TYR A 217 11.66 -13.80 -38.88
C TYR A 217 10.49 -13.02 -39.49
N THR A 218 10.08 -11.96 -38.81
CA THR A 218 9.03 -11.05 -39.23
C THR A 218 9.59 -9.64 -39.18
N ASP A 219 9.42 -8.93 -40.29
CA ASP A 219 9.69 -7.50 -40.37
C ASP A 219 8.47 -6.73 -39.83
N LEU A 220 8.69 -5.92 -38.80
CA LEU A 220 7.69 -5.13 -38.10
C LEU A 220 7.23 -3.91 -38.90
N GLU A 221 8.03 -3.39 -39.83
CA GLU A 221 7.63 -2.25 -40.65
C GLU A 221 6.67 -2.70 -41.76
N THR A 222 7.05 -3.75 -42.48
CA THR A 222 6.29 -4.25 -43.63
C THR A 222 5.24 -5.31 -43.25
N GLY A 223 5.36 -5.93 -42.08
CA GLY A 223 4.56 -7.08 -41.68
C GLY A 223 4.90 -8.35 -42.45
N THR A 224 6.01 -8.37 -43.18
CA THR A 224 6.41 -9.52 -44.00
C THR A 224 7.10 -10.55 -43.13
N SER A 225 6.57 -11.77 -43.11
CA SER A 225 7.18 -12.91 -42.43
C SER A 225 7.86 -13.86 -43.41
N SER A 226 8.95 -14.48 -42.99
CA SER A 226 9.67 -15.50 -43.76
C SER A 226 10.19 -16.60 -42.85
N THR A 227 10.11 -17.84 -43.33
CA THR A 227 10.66 -19.00 -42.62
C THR A 227 12.17 -19.02 -42.79
N LEU A 228 12.89 -19.05 -41.66
CA LEU A 228 14.34 -19.12 -41.62
C LEU A 228 14.82 -20.58 -41.56
N MET A 229 14.15 -21.40 -40.76
CA MET A 229 14.51 -22.79 -40.53
C MET A 229 13.26 -23.63 -40.33
N ASN A 230 13.21 -24.81 -40.92
CA ASN A 230 12.19 -25.82 -40.63
C ASN A 230 12.90 -27.10 -40.15
N LEU A 231 12.75 -27.40 -38.87
CA LEU A 231 13.32 -28.59 -38.23
C LEU A 231 12.45 -29.83 -38.44
N ASN A 232 11.28 -29.68 -39.03
CA ASN A 232 10.30 -30.74 -39.22
C ASN A 232 9.64 -30.67 -40.62
N PRO A 233 10.41 -30.85 -41.70
CA PRO A 233 9.89 -30.72 -43.07
C PRO A 233 8.83 -31.78 -43.41
N ASP A 234 8.94 -32.96 -42.82
CA ASP A 234 8.03 -34.09 -43.07
C ASP A 234 6.81 -34.09 -42.12
N GLY A 235 6.69 -33.07 -41.26
CA GLY A 235 5.65 -32.98 -40.26
C GLY A 235 5.83 -33.96 -39.10
N TRP A 236 4.95 -33.87 -38.10
CA TRP A 236 5.04 -34.75 -36.93
C TRP A 236 4.66 -36.18 -37.29
N GLN A 237 5.66 -37.02 -37.55
CA GLN A 237 5.49 -38.46 -37.65
C GLN A 237 5.40 -38.99 -36.21
N GLY A 238 4.17 -39.16 -35.73
CA GLY A 238 3.93 -39.84 -34.46
C GLY A 238 4.54 -41.24 -34.47
N ARG A 239 4.65 -41.89 -33.30
CA ARG A 239 4.94 -43.33 -33.29
C ARG A 239 3.81 -44.03 -34.04
N GLU A 240 4.13 -44.62 -35.18
CA GLU A 240 3.28 -45.64 -35.80
C GLU A 240 3.10 -46.74 -34.75
N SER A 241 1.88 -46.85 -34.22
CA SER A 241 1.48 -47.89 -33.25
C SER A 241 1.24 -49.21 -33.93
#